data_AF-A0A7J8WUL1-F1
#
_entry.id   AF-A0A7J8WUL1-F1
#
_cell.length_a   1.000
_cell.length_b   1.000
_cell.length_c   1.000
_cell.angle_alpha   90.00
_cell.angle_beta   90.00
_cell.angle_gamma   90.00
#
_symmetry.space_group_name_H-M   'P 1'
#
loop_
_entity.id
_entity.type
_entity.pdbx_description
1 polymer ?
#
loop_
_entity_poly.entity_id
_entity_poly.type
_entity_poly.pdbx_seq_one_letter_code
_entity_poly.pdbx_strand_id
1 'polypeptide(L)'
;IHEPTGPTPSSQFEHSSIPATVKKLFNLNSNFLTKRDAWAATFENYFKLRTTPRTDCPETLPEVTTSWRPWGPKEDASLSEFQVELVQLASQLNGDYVLNTYPYIGKSMRVGEANRYVEDAVKRFLEAGKAAIRAGANESAIVTMRPSLTSRIEDRGQHVEAY
;
A
#
# COMPACT_ATOMS: atom_id res chain seq x y z
N ILE A 1 10.16 -19.84 22.13
CA ILE A 1 9.36 -18.60 21.95
C ILE A 1 8.63 -18.39 23.26
N HIS A 2 8.64 -17.17 23.81
CA HIS A 2 8.06 -16.91 25.14
C HIS A 2 6.53 -16.88 25.05
N GLU A 3 5.87 -17.65 25.92
CA GLU A 3 4.41 -17.65 26.01
C GLU A 3 3.89 -16.32 26.55
N PRO A 4 2.75 -15.82 26.04
CA PRO A 4 2.14 -14.60 26.51
C PRO A 4 1.60 -14.76 27.94
N THR A 5 1.70 -13.68 28.73
CA THR A 5 0.94 -13.52 29.97
C THR A 5 -0.02 -12.36 29.77
N GLY A 6 -1.32 -12.64 29.83
CA GLY A 6 -2.35 -11.63 29.59
C GLY A 6 -3.54 -11.75 30.55
N PRO A 7 -4.57 -10.91 30.36
CA PRO A 7 -5.75 -10.87 31.21
C PRO A 7 -6.53 -12.19 31.30
N THR A 8 -6.42 -13.06 30.28
CA THR A 8 -7.07 -14.37 30.26
C THR A 8 -6.07 -15.48 29.85
N PRO A 9 -6.38 -16.76 30.12
CA PRO A 9 -5.55 -17.88 29.66
C PRO A 9 -5.44 -17.99 28.14
N SER A 10 -6.35 -17.37 27.38
CA SER A 10 -6.33 -17.37 25.93
C SER A 10 -5.58 -16.19 25.32
N SER A 11 -5.21 -15.18 26.11
CA SER A 11 -4.51 -13.98 25.63
C SER A 11 -3.27 -14.30 24.82
N GLN A 12 -3.09 -13.61 23.68
CA GLN A 12 -1.91 -13.76 22.82
C GLN A 12 -1.19 -12.43 22.61
N PHE A 13 0.05 -12.51 22.12
CA PHE A 13 0.72 -11.35 21.55
C PHE A 13 0.16 -11.06 20.16
N GLU A 14 -0.30 -9.83 19.95
CA GLU A 14 -0.80 -9.34 18.67
C GLU A 14 -0.57 -7.83 18.55
N HIS A 15 -1.00 -7.22 17.44
CA HIS A 15 -0.86 -5.77 17.25
C HIS A 15 -1.50 -4.95 18.39
N SER A 16 -2.63 -5.42 18.91
CA SER A 16 -3.32 -4.79 20.04
C SER A 16 -2.56 -4.92 21.39
N SER A 17 -1.52 -5.75 21.47
CA SER A 17 -0.62 -5.78 22.64
C SER A 17 0.13 -4.48 22.84
N ILE A 18 0.37 -3.70 21.77
CA ILE A 18 1.05 -2.39 21.87
C ILE A 18 0.21 -1.40 22.68
N PRO A 19 -1.04 -1.04 22.28
CA PRO A 19 -1.86 -0.14 23.07
C PRO A 19 -2.21 -0.70 24.45
N ALA A 20 -2.41 -2.02 24.59
CA ALA A 20 -2.63 -2.66 25.89
C ALA A 20 -1.42 -2.47 26.84
N THR A 21 -0.20 -2.61 26.30
CA THR A 21 1.04 -2.37 27.07
C THR A 21 1.16 -0.92 27.49
N VAL A 22 0.93 0.03 26.59
CA VAL A 22 0.96 1.48 26.91
C VAL A 22 -0.03 1.81 28.02
N LYS A 23 -1.27 1.31 27.89
CA LYS A 23 -2.31 1.50 28.91
C LYS A 23 -1.85 1.02 30.28
N LYS A 24 -1.27 -0.18 30.35
CA LYS A 24 -0.80 -0.79 31.61
C LYS A 24 0.44 -0.08 32.17
N LEU A 25 1.42 0.23 31.32
CA LEU A 25 2.69 0.84 31.73
C LEU A 25 2.50 2.24 32.32
N PHE A 26 1.58 3.03 31.76
CA PHE A 26 1.26 4.38 32.23
C PHE A 26 0.04 4.47 33.15
N ASN A 27 -0.53 3.32 33.53
CA ASN A 27 -1.72 3.23 34.39
C ASN A 27 -2.86 4.15 33.91
N LEU A 28 -3.18 4.10 32.62
CA LEU A 28 -4.18 5.00 32.02
C LEU A 28 -5.60 4.61 32.45
N ASN A 29 -6.32 5.56 33.03
CA ASN A 29 -7.71 5.39 33.51
C ASN A 29 -8.78 5.38 32.39
N SER A 30 -8.38 5.54 31.12
CA SER A 30 -9.30 5.46 29.99
C SER A 30 -9.94 4.07 29.86
N ASN A 31 -10.91 3.89 28.98
CA ASN A 31 -11.32 2.53 28.58
C ASN A 31 -10.29 1.92 27.61
N PHE A 32 -10.37 0.61 27.38
CA PHE A 32 -9.74 -0.01 26.21
C PHE A 32 -10.41 0.50 24.93
N LEU A 33 -9.65 0.57 23.84
CA LEU A 33 -10.16 1.07 22.56
C LEU A 33 -11.09 0.05 21.90
N THR A 34 -10.82 -1.24 22.10
CA THR A 34 -11.56 -2.36 21.53
C THR A 34 -11.62 -3.55 22.51
N LYS A 35 -12.33 -4.62 22.13
CA LYS A 35 -12.26 -5.88 22.87
C LYS A 35 -10.93 -6.61 22.69
N ARG A 36 -10.22 -6.29 21.61
CA ARG A 36 -8.98 -6.97 21.21
C ARG A 36 -7.80 -6.54 22.09
N ASP A 37 -7.60 -5.23 22.29
CA ASP A 37 -6.61 -4.72 23.25
C ASP A 37 -6.99 -4.99 24.72
N ALA A 38 -8.27 -5.12 25.04
CA ALA A 38 -8.68 -5.60 26.37
C ALA A 38 -8.28 -7.07 26.64
N TRP A 39 -8.17 -7.89 25.59
CA TRP A 39 -7.82 -9.31 25.67
C TRP A 39 -6.31 -9.57 25.48
N ALA A 40 -5.62 -8.72 24.71
CA ALA A 40 -4.23 -8.93 24.33
C ALA A 40 -3.27 -9.04 25.53
N ALA A 41 -2.26 -9.88 25.40
CA ALA A 41 -1.14 -9.93 26.35
C ALA A 41 -0.27 -8.66 26.23
N THR A 42 0.46 -8.32 27.28
CA THR A 42 1.23 -7.07 27.37
C THR A 42 2.74 -7.34 27.52
N PHE A 43 3.58 -6.38 27.12
CA PHE A 43 5.04 -6.55 27.00
C PHE A 43 5.85 -6.07 28.22
N GLU A 44 5.21 -5.53 29.26
CA GLU A 44 5.90 -4.91 30.40
C GLU A 44 6.82 -5.85 31.16
N ASN A 45 6.52 -7.16 31.14
CA ASN A 45 7.38 -8.17 31.76
C ASN A 45 8.74 -8.28 31.06
N TYR A 46 8.83 -8.02 29.76
CA TYR A 46 10.10 -8.07 29.01
C TYR A 46 11.09 -6.99 29.47
N PHE A 47 10.61 -5.85 29.96
CA PHE A 47 11.47 -4.81 30.54
C PHE A 47 12.14 -5.23 31.85
N LYS A 48 11.64 -6.30 32.48
CA LYS A 48 12.14 -6.82 33.77
C LYS A 48 12.93 -8.12 33.64
N LEU A 49 13.03 -8.68 32.43
CA LEU A 49 13.78 -9.94 32.22
C LEU A 49 15.28 -9.78 32.45
N ARG A 50 15.80 -8.56 32.35
CA ARG A 50 17.22 -8.26 32.51
C ARG A 50 17.40 -7.00 33.33
N THR A 51 18.45 -6.97 34.14
CA THR A 51 18.89 -5.78 34.87
C THR A 51 19.66 -4.80 33.98
N THR A 52 20.21 -5.28 32.86
CA THR A 52 20.95 -4.47 31.87
C THR A 52 20.44 -4.71 30.44
N PRO A 53 20.44 -3.67 29.59
CA PRO A 53 20.12 -3.81 28.17
C PRO A 53 21.01 -4.84 27.46
N ARG A 54 20.47 -5.45 26.41
CA ARG A 54 21.26 -6.28 25.48
C ARG A 54 22.15 -5.39 24.61
N THR A 55 23.41 -5.75 24.48
CA THR A 55 24.41 -5.04 23.65
C THR A 55 24.80 -5.83 22.39
N ASP A 56 24.15 -6.96 22.15
CA ASP A 56 24.37 -7.86 21.01
C ASP A 56 23.37 -7.63 19.86
N CYS A 57 22.69 -6.47 19.85
CA CYS A 57 21.79 -6.10 18.78
C CYS A 57 22.62 -5.75 17.53
N PRO A 58 22.45 -6.43 16.39
CA PRO A 58 23.16 -6.06 15.17
C PRO A 58 22.69 -4.68 14.70
N GLU A 59 23.62 -3.74 14.57
CA GLU A 59 23.33 -2.37 14.09
C GLU A 59 23.27 -2.28 12.56
N THR A 60 23.92 -3.24 11.88
CA THR A 60 23.94 -3.32 10.43
C THR A 60 23.46 -4.69 9.97
N LEU A 61 22.68 -4.71 8.90
CA LEU A 61 22.41 -5.95 8.18
C LEU A 61 23.68 -6.38 7.43
N PRO A 62 23.95 -7.69 7.31
CA PRO A 62 25.03 -8.17 6.45
C PRO A 62 24.76 -7.76 5.00
N GLU A 63 25.85 -7.53 4.25
CA GLU A 63 25.75 -7.23 2.83
C GLU A 63 25.08 -8.40 2.09
N VAL A 64 24.08 -8.08 1.27
CA VAL A 64 23.39 -9.06 0.43
C VAL A 64 24.25 -9.27 -0.82
N THR A 65 25.16 -10.24 -0.76
CA THR A 65 26.10 -10.55 -1.87
C THR A 65 25.45 -11.28 -3.04
N THR A 66 24.25 -11.81 -2.85
CA THR A 66 23.58 -12.68 -3.83
C THR A 66 22.13 -12.27 -4.00
N SER A 67 21.69 -12.12 -5.25
CA SER A 67 20.26 -12.00 -5.54
C SER A 67 19.58 -13.35 -5.28
N TRP A 68 18.66 -13.38 -4.32
CA TRP A 68 17.78 -14.53 -4.07
C TRP A 68 16.78 -14.75 -5.21
N ARG A 69 16.68 -13.81 -6.14
CA ARG A 69 15.90 -13.93 -7.36
C ARG A 69 16.87 -14.06 -8.55
N PRO A 70 17.18 -15.30 -9.00
CA PRO A 70 18.12 -15.50 -10.11
C PRO A 70 17.55 -15.09 -11.48
N TRP A 71 16.26 -14.74 -11.56
CA TRP A 71 15.56 -14.39 -12.80
C TRP A 71 14.89 -13.02 -12.69
N GLY A 72 14.72 -12.33 -13.82
CA GLY A 72 13.89 -11.14 -13.88
C GLY A 72 12.39 -11.42 -13.68
N PRO A 73 11.53 -10.38 -13.73
CA PRO A 73 10.09 -10.55 -13.82
C PRO A 73 9.71 -11.44 -15.01
N LYS A 74 8.71 -12.32 -14.82
CA LYS A 74 8.14 -13.11 -15.92
C LYS A 74 7.13 -12.27 -16.69
N GLU A 75 7.62 -11.31 -17.47
CA GLU A 75 6.77 -10.31 -18.14
C GLU A 75 5.71 -10.92 -19.06
N ASP A 76 5.98 -12.10 -19.62
CA ASP A 76 5.07 -12.81 -20.54
C ASP A 76 3.98 -13.65 -19.85
N ALA A 77 4.03 -13.78 -18.53
CA ALA A 77 3.04 -14.55 -17.79
C ALA A 77 1.69 -13.82 -17.72
N SER A 78 0.61 -14.58 -17.59
CA SER A 78 -0.69 -14.04 -17.19
C SER A 78 -0.62 -13.49 -15.76
N LEU A 79 -1.47 -12.50 -15.47
CA LEU A 79 -1.57 -11.91 -14.13
C LEU A 79 -2.16 -12.90 -13.12
N SER A 80 -1.69 -12.84 -11.87
CA SER A 80 -2.44 -13.37 -10.73
C SER A 80 -3.66 -12.52 -10.43
N GLU A 81 -4.61 -13.04 -9.65
CA GLU A 81 -5.80 -12.28 -9.20
C GLU A 81 -5.40 -10.95 -8.54
N PHE A 82 -4.47 -10.99 -7.58
CA PHE A 82 -3.95 -9.78 -6.94
C PHE A 82 -3.33 -8.78 -7.94
N GLN A 83 -2.63 -9.25 -8.96
CA GLN A 83 -2.07 -8.36 -9.98
C GLN A 83 -3.15 -7.73 -10.86
N VAL A 84 -4.25 -8.43 -11.14
CA VAL A 84 -5.44 -7.86 -11.81
C VAL A 84 -6.07 -6.77 -10.93
N GLU A 85 -6.18 -7.00 -9.62
CA GLU A 85 -6.71 -6.01 -8.68
C GLU A 85 -5.86 -4.74 -8.62
N LEU A 86 -4.53 -4.87 -8.71
CA LEU A 86 -3.64 -3.70 -8.81
C LEU A 86 -3.88 -2.89 -10.09
N VAL A 87 -4.17 -3.56 -11.21
CA VAL A 87 -4.55 -2.88 -12.47
C VAL A 87 -5.90 -2.17 -12.33
N GLN A 88 -6.89 -2.82 -11.70
CA GLN A 88 -8.19 -2.20 -11.41
C GLN A 88 -8.05 -0.96 -10.52
N LEU A 89 -7.18 -1.02 -9.50
CA LEU A 89 -6.88 0.12 -8.64
C LEU A 89 -6.20 1.26 -9.44
N ALA A 90 -5.24 0.93 -10.29
CA ALA A 90 -4.57 1.93 -11.14
C ALA A 90 -5.55 2.60 -12.12
N SER A 91 -6.57 1.88 -12.61
CA SER A 91 -7.59 2.45 -13.49
C SER A 91 -8.42 3.57 -12.83
N GLN A 92 -8.45 3.64 -11.50
CA GLN A 92 -9.07 4.74 -10.76
C GLN A 92 -8.30 6.05 -10.94
N LEU A 93 -6.96 5.95 -11.12
CA LEU A 93 -6.07 7.12 -11.20
C LEU A 93 -6.10 7.79 -12.56
N ASN A 94 -6.37 7.04 -13.64
CA ASN A 94 -6.37 7.58 -15.00
C ASN A 94 -7.78 7.70 -15.60
N GLY A 95 -8.83 7.44 -14.81
CA GLY A 95 -10.22 7.53 -15.22
C GLY A 95 -10.75 6.33 -15.99
N ASP A 96 -9.92 5.36 -16.37
CA ASP A 96 -10.34 4.22 -17.18
C ASP A 96 -11.34 3.28 -16.46
N TYR A 97 -11.58 3.48 -15.16
CA TYR A 97 -12.62 2.77 -14.40
C TYR A 97 -14.04 2.92 -14.97
N VAL A 98 -14.32 3.96 -15.77
CA VAL A 98 -15.63 4.14 -16.43
C VAL A 98 -15.76 3.39 -17.75
N LEU A 99 -14.70 2.74 -18.24
CA LEU A 99 -14.74 1.97 -19.48
C LEU A 99 -15.51 0.66 -19.29
N ASN A 100 -16.17 0.19 -20.36
CA ASN A 100 -16.92 -1.08 -20.37
C ASN A 100 -16.06 -2.32 -20.06
N THR A 101 -14.74 -2.18 -20.12
CA THR A 101 -13.81 -3.24 -19.72
C THR A 101 -13.74 -3.43 -18.21
N TYR A 102 -14.16 -2.45 -17.39
CA TYR A 102 -14.21 -2.60 -15.93
C TYR A 102 -15.40 -3.49 -15.52
N PRO A 103 -15.25 -4.41 -14.53
CA PRO A 103 -14.08 -4.65 -13.68
C PRO A 103 -13.05 -5.62 -14.29
N TYR A 104 -13.21 -6.03 -15.54
CA TYR A 104 -12.35 -7.03 -16.18
C TYR A 104 -11.06 -6.48 -16.80
N ILE A 105 -10.74 -5.19 -16.57
CA ILE A 105 -9.48 -4.59 -17.00
C ILE A 105 -8.30 -5.35 -16.41
N GLY A 106 -7.26 -5.58 -17.21
CA GLY A 106 -6.10 -6.37 -16.82
C GLY A 106 -6.23 -7.88 -17.02
N LYS A 107 -7.44 -8.45 -17.16
CA LYS A 107 -7.62 -9.92 -17.30
C LYS A 107 -6.89 -10.53 -18.49
N SER A 108 -6.74 -9.79 -19.58
CA SER A 108 -6.04 -10.24 -20.79
C SER A 108 -4.60 -9.73 -20.91
N MET A 109 -4.10 -8.97 -19.91
CA MET A 109 -2.76 -8.42 -19.94
C MET A 109 -1.72 -9.46 -19.52
N ARG A 110 -0.53 -9.35 -20.10
CA ARG A 110 0.69 -9.98 -19.57
C ARG A 110 1.28 -9.10 -18.46
N VAL A 111 2.09 -9.69 -17.57
CA VAL A 111 2.74 -8.99 -16.45
C VAL A 111 3.46 -7.71 -16.89
N GLY A 112 4.19 -7.73 -18.00
CA GLY A 112 4.89 -6.54 -18.50
C GLY A 112 3.94 -5.44 -18.98
N GLU A 113 2.80 -5.79 -19.58
CA GLU A 113 1.78 -4.84 -20.04
C GLU A 113 1.07 -4.19 -18.85
N ALA A 114 0.70 -5.01 -17.85
CA ALA A 114 0.09 -4.54 -16.63
C ALA A 114 1.01 -3.60 -15.85
N ASN A 115 2.31 -3.91 -15.74
CA ASN A 115 3.27 -3.03 -15.10
C ASN A 115 3.33 -1.66 -15.77
N ARG A 116 3.46 -1.62 -17.10
CA ARG A 116 3.47 -0.38 -17.87
C ARG A 116 2.18 0.42 -17.71
N TYR A 117 1.02 -0.26 -17.70
CA TYR A 117 -0.27 0.39 -17.48
C TYR A 117 -0.34 1.06 -16.10
N VAL A 118 0.07 0.36 -15.04
CA VAL A 118 0.06 0.89 -13.67
C VAL A 118 1.03 2.07 -13.54
N GLU A 119 2.24 1.95 -14.08
CA GLU A 119 3.23 3.04 -14.07
C GLU A 119 2.71 4.28 -14.81
N ASP A 120 2.10 4.13 -15.99
CA ASP A 120 1.51 5.24 -16.76
C ASP A 120 0.36 5.90 -16.00
N ALA A 121 -0.53 5.11 -15.39
CA ALA A 121 -1.66 5.63 -14.64
C ALA A 121 -1.21 6.47 -13.43
N VAL A 122 -0.25 5.97 -12.65
CA VAL A 122 0.33 6.72 -11.52
C VAL A 122 1.04 7.99 -12.01
N LYS A 123 1.87 7.88 -13.05
CA LYS A 123 2.60 9.01 -13.61
C LYS A 123 1.65 10.12 -14.07
N ARG A 124 0.63 9.80 -14.86
CA ARG A 124 -0.35 10.76 -15.38
C ARG A 124 -1.13 11.44 -14.27
N PHE A 125 -1.54 10.68 -13.24
CA PHE A 125 -2.22 11.25 -12.08
C PHE A 125 -1.34 12.25 -11.33
N LEU A 126 -0.07 11.91 -11.08
CA LEU A 126 0.88 12.81 -10.42
C LEU A 126 1.19 14.05 -11.26
N GLU A 127 1.33 13.91 -12.58
CA GLU A 127 1.53 15.03 -13.49
C GLU A 127 0.33 15.99 -13.50
N ALA A 128 -0.88 15.44 -13.55
CA ALA A 128 -2.12 16.22 -13.48
C ALA A 128 -2.28 16.91 -12.12
N GLY A 129 -1.97 16.22 -11.02
CA GLY A 129 -1.93 16.80 -9.67
C GLY A 129 -0.98 18.00 -9.58
N LYS A 130 0.26 17.83 -10.04
CA LYS A 130 1.25 18.92 -10.08
C LYS A 130 0.78 20.08 -10.97
N ALA A 131 0.14 19.80 -12.10
CA ALA A 131 -0.40 20.83 -12.98
C ALA A 131 -1.55 21.60 -12.31
N ALA A 132 -2.47 20.90 -11.63
CA ALA A 132 -3.58 21.50 -10.90
C ALA A 132 -3.08 22.43 -9.77
N ILE A 133 -2.09 21.99 -8.98
CA ILE A 133 -1.47 22.82 -7.93
C ILE A 133 -0.86 24.09 -8.55
N ARG A 134 -0.09 23.96 -9.65
CA ARG A 134 0.48 25.13 -10.36
C ARG A 134 -0.59 26.08 -10.90
N ALA A 135 -1.78 25.58 -11.23
CA ALA A 135 -2.92 26.37 -11.69
C ALA A 135 -3.74 27.00 -10.53
N GLY A 136 -3.33 26.82 -9.27
CA GLY A 136 -4.00 27.40 -8.10
C GLY A 136 -5.15 26.54 -7.55
N ALA A 137 -5.23 25.26 -7.90
CA ALA A 137 -6.17 24.35 -7.25
C ALA A 137 -5.84 24.19 -5.76
N ASN A 138 -6.87 23.90 -4.95
CA ASN A 138 -6.70 23.58 -3.54
C ASN A 138 -5.82 22.31 -3.39
N GLU A 139 -4.80 22.35 -2.53
CA GLU A 139 -3.85 21.24 -2.33
C GLU A 139 -4.50 19.95 -1.83
N SER A 140 -5.67 20.05 -1.18
CA SER A 140 -6.46 18.90 -0.72
C SER A 140 -7.47 18.38 -1.76
N ALA A 141 -7.58 19.03 -2.93
CA ALA A 141 -8.48 18.59 -3.99
C ALA A 141 -7.91 17.38 -4.74
N ILE A 142 -8.73 16.35 -4.92
CA ILE A 142 -8.38 15.17 -5.70
C ILE A 142 -8.61 15.47 -7.18
N VAL A 143 -7.59 15.29 -8.01
CA VAL A 143 -7.73 15.46 -9.46
C VAL A 143 -8.54 14.30 -10.05
N THR A 144 -9.64 14.62 -10.72
CA THR A 144 -10.42 13.65 -11.49
C THR A 144 -9.89 13.55 -12.91
N MET A 145 -9.32 12.40 -13.26
CA MET A 145 -8.80 12.14 -14.60
C MET A 145 -9.90 11.64 -15.53
N ARG A 146 -9.85 12.05 -16.81
CA ARG A 146 -10.70 11.48 -17.87
C ARG A 146 -10.00 10.26 -18.50
N PRO A 147 -10.77 9.26 -18.95
CA PRO A 147 -10.21 8.07 -19.61
C PRO A 147 -9.25 8.40 -20.74
N SER A 148 -8.25 7.55 -20.90
CA SER A 148 -7.22 7.66 -21.93
C SER A 148 -7.83 7.73 -23.35
N LEU A 149 -8.92 6.98 -23.57
CA LEU A 149 -9.61 6.89 -24.86
C LEU A 149 -10.31 8.19 -25.29
N THR A 150 -10.80 9.01 -24.36
CA THR A 150 -11.44 10.29 -24.70
C THR A 150 -10.41 11.39 -24.94
N SER A 151 -9.30 11.39 -24.19
CA SER A 151 -8.22 12.37 -24.37
C SER A 151 -7.49 12.26 -25.73
N ARG A 152 -7.34 11.05 -26.29
CA ARG A 152 -6.68 10.84 -27.59
C ARG A 152 -7.53 11.24 -28.81
N ILE A 153 -8.85 11.30 -28.65
CA ILE A 153 -9.76 11.72 -29.73
C ILE A 153 -9.72 13.24 -29.90
N GLU A 154 -9.63 13.99 -28.80
CA GLU A 154 -9.52 15.46 -28.82
C GLU A 154 -8.19 15.92 -29.48
N ASP A 155 -7.07 15.22 -29.22
CA ASP A 155 -5.75 15.54 -29.79
C ASP A 155 -5.67 15.26 -31.31
N ARG A 156 -6.40 14.24 -31.82
CA ARG A 156 -6.50 13.97 -33.27
C ARG A 156 -7.46 14.89 -34.01
N GLY A 157 -8.40 15.54 -33.31
CA GLY A 157 -9.37 16.45 -33.91
C GLY A 157 -8.82 17.83 -34.27
N GLN A 158 -7.67 18.22 -33.71
CA GLN A 158 -7.04 19.52 -34.00
C GLN A 158 -6.09 19.52 -35.21
N HIS A 159 -5.89 18.37 -35.86
CA HIS A 159 -4.92 18.24 -36.97
C HIS A 159 -5.54 18.03 -38.37
N VAL A 160 -6.84 18.24 -38.53
CA VAL A 160 -7.51 18.17 -39.83
C VAL A 160 -8.22 19.49 -40.16
N GLU A 161 -7.89 19.99 -41.37
CA GLU A 161 -8.41 21.14 -42.10
C GLU A 161 -7.71 22.51 -41.90
N ALA A 162 -6.61 22.66 -42.65
CA ALA A 162 -6.28 23.91 -43.33
C ALA A 162 -6.09 23.59 -44.84
N TYR A 163 -7.16 23.80 -45.61
CA TYR A 163 -7.13 24.19 -47.02
C TYR A 163 -8.26 25.19 -47.25
#